data_AF-A0A178ZF46-F1
#
_entry.id   AF-A0A178ZF46-F1
#
_cell.length_a   1.000
_cell.length_b   1.000
_cell.length_c   1.000
_cell.angle_alpha   90.00
_cell.angle_beta   90.00
_cell.angle_gamma   90.00
#
_symmetry.space_group_name_H-M   'P 1'
#
loop_
_entity.id
_entity.type
_entity.pdbx_description
1 polymer ?
#
loop_
_entity_poly.entity_id
_entity_poly.type
_entity_poly.pdbx_seq_one_letter_code
_entity_poly.pdbx_strand_id
1 'polypeptide(L)'
;MKPITLRCSMLPKWQRHLRAAICESRSQKAGLRSGQVSGSYSQRRRFATPVDIKVADIDSNDPREKVVILGSGWAGYVLGRQLDKRKYRVVIVSPRSYFVFTPLLNDTTVGTLEFRNVLESVRKKKSSLEYIQGWADDVNFADRTVTIEPSVLDPDVGHALTGPRKPNEQQTARGYAKKGVFPHGPWEKQVQMGGTGSDQVPTFPIHYDKLIIAVGTYSQTFGTKGVRENAWFLKDVRDAVAIRRRILELFELARLPIIPEDTKKHLLHFAVVGGGPTGMEFAACLSDLLRDDLSKIHPELMKFVRISLYDVAPKVLPMFDASLADYAVKQYRRQNIEIKTSHNVEELRKGFPNDEQARQDQDSQVKGRVYTIRTKEEGDVGIGMCVWSTGNMNNPFVMKALDHVRRFPTESAQITQGKVTDPMQRQWIIQRDAKTGVILVDDHFRVHLTTECAEGMKEDEKPKAYMQDVFALGDTSKLMSGALPATAQVANQQALWLGKTLNKYPSPEEFRKQQGFTFRNMGVLTYLGGAKAILQGGNGNGDGKGGGAAKGIKGLAAYLIWRGAYLTMTLSWRNKFLVVVQWVAVKVFGRDVSRF
;
A
#
# COMPACT_ATOMS: atom_id res chain seq x y z
N MET A 1 -36.08 39.11 34.75
CA MET A 1 -35.09 38.18 35.35
C MET A 1 -33.69 38.66 34.98
N LYS A 2 -32.91 39.17 35.94
CA LYS A 2 -31.54 39.67 35.73
C LYS A 2 -30.55 38.50 35.83
N PRO A 3 -29.49 38.45 34.99
CA PRO A 3 -28.50 37.38 35.04
C PRO A 3 -27.55 37.60 36.23
N ILE A 4 -27.34 36.52 36.98
CA ILE A 4 -26.48 36.46 38.17
C ILE A 4 -25.02 36.53 37.71
N THR A 5 -24.34 37.63 37.99
CA THR A 5 -22.88 37.74 37.92
C THR A 5 -22.26 37.16 39.19
N LEU A 6 -21.64 35.98 39.08
CA LEU A 6 -20.83 35.39 40.14
C LEU A 6 -19.57 36.24 40.38
N ARG A 7 -19.30 36.59 41.65
CA ARG A 7 -18.09 37.31 42.06
C ARG A 7 -16.84 36.44 41.81
N CYS A 8 -15.80 37.08 41.27
CA CYS A 8 -14.55 36.48 40.79
C CYS A 8 -13.67 35.81 41.88
N SER A 9 -14.08 35.81 43.14
CA SER A 9 -13.29 35.29 44.27
C SER A 9 -13.35 33.76 44.45
N MET A 10 -14.26 33.06 43.75
CA MET A 10 -14.48 31.60 43.91
C MET A 10 -13.84 30.70 42.84
N LEU A 11 -13.08 31.25 41.89
CA LEU A 11 -12.47 30.43 40.82
C LEU A 11 -11.14 29.77 41.25
N PRO A 12 -10.88 28.49 40.87
CA PRO A 12 -9.63 27.78 41.13
C PRO A 12 -8.38 28.52 40.59
N LYS A 13 -7.25 28.42 41.32
CA LYS A 13 -6.00 29.17 41.04
C LYS A 13 -5.47 29.04 39.59
N TRP A 14 -5.70 27.91 38.93
CA TRP A 14 -5.25 27.67 37.55
C TRP A 14 -6.02 28.48 36.49
N GLN A 15 -7.30 28.81 36.73
CA GLN A 15 -8.09 29.67 35.83
C GLN A 15 -7.72 31.17 35.95
N ARG A 16 -7.17 31.60 37.09
CA ARG A 16 -6.68 32.98 37.26
C ARG A 16 -5.40 33.24 36.45
N HIS A 17 -4.54 32.23 36.34
CA HIS A 17 -3.30 32.31 35.54
C HIS A 17 -3.58 32.39 34.03
N LEU A 18 -4.62 31.71 33.55
CA LEU A 18 -5.03 31.76 32.13
C LEU A 18 -5.58 33.14 31.71
N ARG A 19 -6.25 33.88 32.60
CA ARG A 19 -6.74 35.24 32.27
C ARG A 19 -5.65 36.31 32.34
N ALA A 20 -4.68 36.18 33.26
CA ALA A 20 -3.53 37.09 33.32
C ALA A 20 -2.66 36.98 32.04
N ALA A 21 -2.39 35.76 31.57
CA ALA A 21 -1.62 35.51 30.35
C ALA A 21 -2.33 35.99 29.06
N ILE A 22 -3.67 36.08 29.07
CA ILE A 22 -4.45 36.56 27.92
C ILE A 22 -4.51 38.09 27.89
N CYS A 23 -4.44 38.77 29.05
CA CYS A 23 -4.47 40.24 29.14
C CYS A 23 -3.12 40.91 28.83
N GLU A 24 -1.98 40.26 29.14
CA GLU A 24 -0.65 40.78 28.80
C GLU A 24 -0.35 40.82 27.29
N SER A 25 -1.06 40.03 26.47
CA SER A 25 -0.86 40.06 25.00
C SER A 25 -1.60 41.19 24.26
N ARG A 26 -2.37 42.03 24.98
CA ARG A 26 -3.20 43.10 24.39
C ARG A 26 -2.76 44.53 24.69
N SER A 27 -1.71 44.74 25.49
CA SER A 27 -1.21 46.08 25.82
C SER A 27 0.21 46.31 25.31
N GLN A 28 0.36 46.58 24.02
CA GLN A 28 1.46 47.38 23.46
C GLN A 28 1.22 47.65 21.97
N LYS A 29 0.29 48.57 21.67
CA LYS A 29 0.23 49.31 20.39
C LYS A 29 -0.42 50.68 20.64
N ALA A 30 0.40 51.71 20.87
CA ALA A 30 0.09 53.11 20.59
C ALA A 30 1.40 53.92 20.62
N GLY A 31 1.72 54.60 19.52
CA GLY A 31 2.90 55.45 19.39
C GLY A 31 3.33 55.63 17.93
N LEU A 32 2.62 56.49 17.18
CA LEU A 32 3.03 56.93 15.84
C LEU A 32 4.29 57.81 15.94
N ARG A 33 5.33 57.47 15.18
CA ARG A 33 6.25 58.43 14.55
C ARG A 33 6.74 57.88 13.20
N SER A 34 6.77 58.77 12.22
CA SER A 34 7.22 58.59 10.84
C SER A 34 8.72 58.31 10.77
N GLY A 35 9.12 57.27 10.05
CA GLY A 35 10.51 56.99 9.69
C GLY A 35 10.64 55.67 8.91
N GLN A 36 11.22 55.73 7.71
CA GLN A 36 11.52 54.60 6.83
C GLN A 36 12.42 53.56 7.53
N VAL A 37 12.01 52.29 7.64
CA VAL A 37 12.93 51.14 7.78
C VAL A 37 12.31 49.84 7.23
N SER A 38 13.05 49.21 6.32
CA SER A 38 13.20 47.78 5.98
C SER A 38 12.15 46.77 6.49
N GLY A 39 11.51 46.07 5.54
CA GLY A 39 10.48 45.06 5.78
C GLY A 39 10.96 43.81 6.52
N SER A 40 10.58 43.71 7.79
CA SER A 40 10.62 42.47 8.58
C SER A 40 9.42 41.59 8.25
N TYR A 41 9.68 40.37 7.76
CA TYR A 41 8.68 39.34 7.46
C TYR A 41 7.99 38.85 8.75
N SER A 42 6.81 39.43 9.05
CA SER A 42 5.87 38.89 10.03
C SER A 42 5.19 37.62 9.47
N GLN A 43 5.63 36.43 9.89
CA GLN A 43 4.95 35.17 9.57
C GLN A 43 3.54 35.10 10.18
N ARG A 44 2.51 35.36 9.37
CA ARG A 44 1.12 34.97 9.68
C ARG A 44 1.01 33.44 9.62
N ARG A 45 0.69 32.80 10.76
CA ARG A 45 0.28 31.39 10.81
C ARG A 45 -1.01 31.19 10.00
N ARG A 46 -0.91 30.66 8.78
CA ARG A 46 -2.07 30.23 7.98
C ARG A 46 -2.42 28.77 8.31
N PHE A 47 -3.71 28.50 8.53
CA PHE A 47 -4.27 27.15 8.66
C PHE A 47 -4.46 26.57 7.26
N ALA A 48 -3.94 25.36 7.03
CA ALA A 48 -3.67 24.75 5.73
C ALA A 48 -2.72 25.60 4.87
N THR A 49 -1.55 25.05 4.52
CA THR A 49 -0.84 25.56 3.35
C THR A 49 -1.80 25.40 2.17
N PRO A 50 -2.20 26.49 1.48
CA PRO A 50 -2.69 26.32 0.14
C PRO A 50 -1.59 25.58 -0.61
N VAL A 51 -1.94 24.52 -1.33
CA VAL A 51 -1.11 24.17 -2.48
C VAL A 51 -1.35 25.34 -3.43
N ASP A 52 -0.51 26.37 -3.35
CA ASP A 52 -0.28 27.16 -4.55
C ASP A 52 0.18 26.12 -5.56
N ILE A 53 -0.64 25.86 -6.58
CA ILE A 53 -0.28 25.01 -7.71
C ILE A 53 0.81 25.78 -8.48
N LYS A 54 2.00 25.87 -7.90
CA LYS A 54 3.29 26.05 -8.58
C LYS A 54 3.90 24.67 -8.76
N VAL A 55 3.10 23.75 -9.29
CA VAL A 55 3.42 22.32 -9.41
C VAL A 55 3.86 21.96 -10.83
N ALA A 56 4.36 22.90 -11.64
CA ALA A 56 5.28 22.59 -12.73
C ALA A 56 6.31 23.71 -12.82
N ASP A 57 7.53 23.31 -13.07
CA ASP A 57 8.70 24.17 -13.17
C ASP A 57 8.54 25.15 -14.33
N ILE A 58 8.64 26.44 -14.00
CA ILE A 58 9.34 27.46 -14.80
C ILE A 58 10.10 28.43 -13.88
N ASP A 59 9.68 28.68 -12.62
CA ASP A 59 10.34 29.70 -11.77
C ASP A 59 10.19 29.45 -10.24
N SER A 60 10.46 28.23 -9.76
CA SER A 60 10.77 28.11 -8.32
C SER A 60 12.27 28.32 -8.15
N ASN A 61 12.63 29.50 -7.64
CA ASN A 61 13.99 29.85 -7.21
C ASN A 61 14.40 29.04 -5.94
N ASP A 62 14.03 27.76 -5.90
CA ASP A 62 14.28 26.85 -4.81
C ASP A 62 15.62 26.14 -5.07
N PRO A 63 16.66 26.38 -4.25
CA PRO A 63 17.98 25.81 -4.48
C PRO A 63 18.09 24.32 -4.12
N ARG A 64 16.99 23.69 -3.68
CA ARG A 64 16.95 22.29 -3.24
C ARG A 64 16.75 21.34 -4.43
N GLU A 65 17.40 20.17 -4.38
CA GLU A 65 17.18 19.12 -5.37
C GLU A 65 15.74 18.57 -5.26
N LYS A 66 15.04 18.50 -6.39
CA LYS A 66 13.67 18.00 -6.49
C LYS A 66 13.66 16.47 -6.57
N VAL A 67 13.13 15.83 -5.54
CA VAL A 67 12.99 14.37 -5.49
C VAL A 67 11.54 13.99 -5.72
N VAL A 68 11.25 13.36 -6.86
CA VAL A 68 9.92 12.84 -7.19
C VAL A 68 9.85 11.37 -6.76
N ILE A 69 8.89 11.04 -5.90
CA ILE A 69 8.65 9.69 -5.40
C ILE A 69 7.31 9.19 -5.94
N LEU A 70 7.34 8.11 -6.71
CA LEU A 70 6.16 7.45 -7.24
C LEU A 70 5.67 6.39 -6.24
N GLY A 71 4.53 6.65 -5.60
CA GLY A 71 3.90 5.74 -4.64
C GLY A 71 4.00 6.20 -3.18
N SER A 72 2.90 6.06 -2.44
CA SER A 72 2.78 6.39 -1.01
C SER A 72 2.84 5.16 -0.09
N GLY A 73 3.40 4.05 -0.56
CA GLY A 73 3.54 2.79 0.20
C GLY A 73 4.70 2.80 1.19
N TRP A 74 5.07 1.61 1.69
CA TRP A 74 6.19 1.44 2.65
C TRP A 74 7.49 2.07 2.17
N ALA A 75 7.91 1.84 0.93
CA ALA A 75 9.15 2.42 0.42
C ALA A 75 9.02 3.95 0.26
N GLY A 76 8.03 4.42 -0.50
CA GLY A 76 7.93 5.84 -0.87
C GLY A 76 7.59 6.77 0.30
N TYR A 77 6.62 6.41 1.15
CA TYR A 77 6.23 7.24 2.29
C TYR A 77 7.31 7.30 3.38
N VAL A 78 8.01 6.19 3.64
CA VAL A 78 9.12 6.17 4.61
C VAL A 78 10.31 6.96 4.08
N LEU A 79 10.69 6.76 2.81
CA LEU A 79 11.80 7.49 2.21
C LEU A 79 11.55 9.00 2.21
N GLY A 80 10.36 9.43 1.77
CA GLY A 80 10.03 10.86 1.73
C GLY A 80 10.21 11.53 3.10
N ARG A 81 9.81 10.85 4.19
CA ARG A 81 9.99 11.34 5.56
C ARG A 81 11.43 11.33 6.06
N GLN A 82 12.29 10.51 5.45
CA GLN A 82 13.69 10.35 5.84
C GLN A 82 14.59 11.41 5.19
N LEU A 83 14.24 11.92 4.01
CA LEU A 83 15.04 12.92 3.29
C LEU A 83 15.11 14.27 4.03
N ASP A 84 16.30 14.89 4.03
CA ASP A 84 16.54 16.18 4.67
C ASP A 84 15.87 17.30 3.85
N LYS A 85 14.80 17.87 4.41
CA LYS A 85 14.03 18.98 3.81
C LYS A 85 14.83 20.24 3.48
N ARG A 86 16.04 20.39 4.03
CA ARG A 86 16.96 21.50 3.71
C ARG A 86 17.70 21.27 2.40
N LYS A 87 17.90 20.01 2.02
CA LYS A 87 18.61 19.60 0.78
C LYS A 87 17.64 19.25 -0.33
N TYR A 88 16.51 18.65 0.03
CA TYR A 88 15.56 18.07 -0.92
C TYR A 88 14.19 18.74 -0.84
N ARG A 89 13.63 19.06 -2.01
CA ARG A 89 12.21 19.34 -2.21
C ARG A 89 11.53 18.04 -2.64
N VAL A 90 10.79 17.41 -1.74
CA VAL A 90 10.22 16.08 -1.97
C VAL A 90 8.78 16.17 -2.43
N VAL A 91 8.48 15.58 -3.60
CA VAL A 91 7.14 15.49 -4.18
C VAL A 91 6.73 14.02 -4.26
N ILE A 92 5.68 13.63 -3.55
CA ILE A 92 5.09 12.29 -3.68
C ILE A 92 3.96 12.35 -4.72
N VAL A 93 4.04 11.50 -5.72
CA VAL A 93 2.96 11.25 -6.68
C VAL A 93 2.34 9.91 -6.36
N SER A 94 1.06 9.89 -6.01
CA SER A 94 0.33 8.64 -5.83
C SER A 94 -1.16 8.86 -5.99
N PRO A 95 -1.90 7.89 -6.54
CA PRO A 95 -3.36 7.94 -6.55
C PRO A 95 -3.96 7.97 -5.14
N ARG A 96 -3.23 7.47 -4.14
CA ARG A 96 -3.67 7.40 -2.74
C ARG A 96 -3.06 8.53 -1.92
N SER A 97 -3.90 9.26 -1.18
CA SER A 97 -3.46 10.37 -0.32
C SER A 97 -2.97 9.94 1.06
N TYR A 98 -2.73 8.64 1.24
CA TYR A 98 -2.38 8.03 2.50
C TYR A 98 -1.39 6.88 2.30
N PHE A 99 -0.67 6.57 3.38
CA PHE A 99 0.08 5.34 3.59
C PHE A 99 -0.81 4.36 4.37
N VAL A 100 -0.71 3.07 4.04
CA VAL A 100 -1.39 1.96 4.73
C VAL A 100 -0.38 1.14 5.50
N PHE A 101 -0.59 0.98 6.81
CA PHE A 101 0.14 0.04 7.65
C PHE A 101 -0.40 -1.37 7.42
N THR A 102 0.00 -1.96 6.29
CA THR A 102 -0.51 -3.24 5.79
C THR A 102 -0.50 -4.41 6.79
N PRO A 103 0.43 -4.52 7.77
CA PRO A 103 0.39 -5.65 8.71
C PRO A 103 -0.83 -5.68 9.65
N LEU A 104 -1.54 -4.56 9.83
CA LEU A 104 -2.76 -4.50 10.63
C LEU A 104 -4.03 -4.38 9.77
N LEU A 105 -3.91 -4.66 8.47
CA LEU A 105 -5.06 -4.60 7.56
C LEU A 105 -6.09 -5.68 7.90
N ASN A 106 -5.64 -6.87 8.32
CA ASN A 106 -6.51 -7.96 8.77
C ASN A 106 -7.38 -7.57 9.98
N ASP A 107 -6.80 -6.88 10.97
CA ASP A 107 -7.52 -6.35 12.14
C ASP A 107 -8.61 -5.35 11.73
N THR A 108 -8.32 -4.54 10.71
CA THR A 108 -9.28 -3.57 10.16
C THR A 108 -10.45 -4.26 9.48
N THR A 109 -10.18 -5.30 8.70
CA THR A 109 -11.20 -6.06 7.97
C THR A 109 -12.27 -6.63 8.90
N VAL A 110 -11.90 -7.03 10.11
CA VAL A 110 -12.82 -7.62 11.08
C VAL A 110 -13.27 -6.66 12.17
N GLY A 111 -12.87 -5.39 12.13
CA GLY A 111 -13.29 -4.37 13.11
C GLY A 111 -12.61 -4.49 14.47
N THR A 112 -11.50 -5.23 14.56
CA THR A 112 -10.60 -5.17 15.72
C THR A 112 -9.93 -3.80 15.82
N LEU A 113 -9.66 -3.19 14.67
CA LEU A 113 -9.18 -1.82 14.55
C LEU A 113 -10.06 -1.05 13.56
N GLU A 114 -10.24 0.24 13.81
CA GLU A 114 -10.80 1.15 12.82
C GLU A 114 -9.80 1.39 11.72
N PHE A 115 -10.33 1.44 10.50
CA PHE A 115 -9.52 1.60 9.30
C PHE A 115 -8.65 2.85 9.33
N ARG A 116 -9.10 3.93 9.97
CA ARG A 116 -8.35 5.19 10.11
C ARG A 116 -7.07 5.03 10.94
N ASN A 117 -6.99 4.02 11.81
CA ASN A 117 -5.85 3.80 12.69
C ASN A 117 -4.70 3.05 12.03
N VAL A 118 -4.95 2.42 10.87
CA VAL A 118 -3.89 1.84 10.03
C VAL A 118 -3.47 2.78 8.90
N LEU A 119 -4.03 3.99 8.84
CA LEU A 119 -3.72 4.98 7.82
C LEU A 119 -2.86 6.15 8.35
N GLU A 120 -1.97 6.62 7.49
CA GLU A 120 -1.23 7.87 7.70
C GLU A 120 -1.42 8.79 6.51
N SER A 121 -1.94 10.00 6.75
CA SER A 121 -2.06 10.99 5.67
C SER A 121 -0.67 11.42 5.19
N VAL A 122 -0.50 11.53 3.87
CA VAL A 122 0.70 12.14 3.28
C VAL A 122 0.74 13.65 3.57
N ARG A 123 -0.43 14.30 3.66
CA ARG A 123 -0.63 15.75 3.86
C ARG A 123 -0.57 16.19 5.34
N LYS A 124 0.26 15.57 6.19
CA LYS A 124 0.33 15.95 7.61
C LYS A 124 0.75 17.41 7.79
N LYS A 125 0.17 18.10 8.80
CA LYS A 125 0.44 19.51 9.09
C LYS A 125 1.92 19.89 9.27
N LYS A 126 2.74 18.97 9.79
CA LYS A 126 4.19 19.16 9.96
C LYS A 126 5.04 18.49 8.87
N SER A 127 4.39 17.97 7.82
CA SER A 127 5.06 17.32 6.70
C SER A 127 5.72 18.38 5.82
N SER A 128 6.97 18.13 5.42
CA SER A 128 7.65 18.89 4.36
C SER A 128 7.43 18.28 2.97
N LEU A 129 6.53 17.30 2.86
CA LEU A 129 6.25 16.57 1.63
C LEU A 129 5.19 17.33 0.83
N GLU A 130 5.50 17.60 -0.43
CA GLU A 130 4.50 17.94 -1.44
C GLU A 130 3.83 16.65 -1.92
N TYR A 131 2.55 16.74 -2.29
CA TYR A 131 1.79 15.57 -2.71
C TYR A 131 0.83 15.90 -3.87
N ILE A 132 0.96 15.11 -4.92
CA ILE A 132 0.14 15.14 -6.13
C ILE A 132 -0.68 13.85 -6.17
N GLN A 133 -2.00 14.01 -6.24
CA GLN A 133 -2.91 12.89 -6.37
C GLN A 133 -3.08 12.50 -7.85
N GLY A 134 -2.19 11.66 -8.32
CA GLY A 134 -2.14 11.23 -9.72
C GLY A 134 -1.50 9.87 -9.90
N TRP A 135 -1.78 9.25 -11.04
CA TRP A 135 -1.07 8.10 -11.56
C TRP A 135 0.17 8.59 -12.33
N ALA A 136 1.28 7.87 -12.18
CA ALA A 136 2.37 8.03 -13.13
C ALA A 136 1.97 7.26 -14.39
N ASP A 137 1.92 7.97 -15.53
CA ASP A 137 1.56 7.40 -16.83
C ASP A 137 2.81 7.03 -17.61
N ASP A 138 3.82 7.91 -17.62
CA ASP A 138 5.07 7.68 -18.36
C ASP A 138 6.30 8.37 -17.72
N VAL A 139 7.51 7.97 -18.12
CA VAL A 139 8.78 8.58 -17.68
C VAL A 139 9.68 8.85 -18.89
N ASN A 140 10.14 10.09 -19.00
CA ASN A 140 11.20 10.45 -19.93
C ASN A 140 12.50 10.69 -19.16
N PHE A 141 13.43 9.74 -19.27
CA PHE A 141 14.71 9.80 -18.57
C PHE A 141 15.66 10.87 -19.12
N ALA A 142 15.57 11.19 -20.42
CA ALA A 142 16.45 12.19 -21.04
C ALA A 142 16.05 13.61 -20.63
N ASP A 143 14.75 13.89 -20.59
CA ASP A 143 14.21 15.19 -20.21
C ASP A 143 13.95 15.32 -18.69
N ARG A 144 14.22 14.24 -17.94
CA ARG A 144 13.96 14.10 -16.51
C ARG A 144 12.54 14.49 -16.10
N THR A 145 11.55 13.98 -16.82
CA THR A 145 10.13 14.25 -16.55
C THR A 145 9.34 12.98 -16.29
N VAL A 146 8.34 13.07 -15.39
CA VAL A 146 7.28 12.07 -15.26
C VAL A 146 5.97 12.65 -15.76
N THR A 147 5.26 11.94 -16.62
CA THR A 147 3.92 12.30 -17.07
C THR A 147 2.90 11.84 -16.04
N ILE A 148 2.10 12.78 -15.52
CA ILE A 148 1.11 12.51 -14.48
C ILE A 148 -0.30 12.59 -15.06
N GLU A 149 -1.08 11.55 -14.76
CA GLU A 149 -2.52 11.52 -14.98
C GLU A 149 -3.26 11.82 -13.67
N PRO A 150 -4.17 12.81 -13.62
CA PRO A 150 -5.00 13.08 -12.44
C PRO A 150 -5.85 11.87 -12.05
N SER A 151 -5.88 11.54 -10.77
CA SER A 151 -6.64 10.39 -10.25
C SER A 151 -7.81 10.77 -9.34
N VAL A 152 -8.01 12.07 -9.06
CA VAL A 152 -8.93 12.52 -7.99
C VAL A 152 -10.38 12.07 -8.24
N LEU A 153 -10.82 12.03 -9.50
CA LEU A 153 -12.17 11.61 -9.89
C LEU A 153 -12.26 10.15 -10.34
N ASP A 154 -11.15 9.40 -10.26
CA ASP A 154 -11.12 8.01 -10.63
C ASP A 154 -11.80 7.17 -9.52
N PRO A 155 -12.90 6.46 -9.82
CA PRO A 155 -13.65 5.69 -8.83
C PRO A 155 -12.86 4.48 -8.34
N ASP A 156 -11.76 4.10 -9.01
CA ASP A 156 -10.89 2.99 -8.63
C ASP A 156 -9.76 3.40 -7.67
N VAL A 157 -9.66 4.67 -7.29
CA VAL A 157 -8.69 5.09 -6.27
C VAL A 157 -8.89 4.32 -4.97
N GLY A 158 -7.82 3.65 -4.53
CA GLY A 158 -7.81 2.86 -3.29
C GLY A 158 -8.38 1.45 -3.42
N HIS A 159 -8.80 1.00 -4.61
CA HIS A 159 -9.07 -0.43 -4.86
C HIS A 159 -7.80 -1.20 -5.16
N ALA A 160 -7.72 -2.47 -4.74
CA ALA A 160 -6.74 -3.41 -5.26
C ALA A 160 -6.99 -3.65 -6.76
N LEU A 161 -6.27 -2.91 -7.60
CA LEU A 161 -6.33 -3.13 -9.03
C LEU A 161 -5.75 -4.52 -9.37
N THR A 162 -6.50 -5.29 -10.14
CA THR A 162 -6.18 -6.69 -10.51
C THR A 162 -6.00 -6.85 -12.02
N GLY A 163 -5.76 -5.73 -12.70
CA GLY A 163 -5.26 -5.64 -14.06
C GLY A 163 -5.48 -4.24 -14.63
N PRO A 164 -5.47 -4.05 -15.97
CA PRO A 164 -5.63 -2.73 -16.59
C PRO A 164 -6.94 -2.08 -16.18
N ARG A 165 -6.90 -0.77 -15.92
CA ARG A 165 -8.08 0.04 -15.58
C ARG A 165 -9.14 -0.13 -16.66
N LYS A 166 -10.39 -0.39 -16.27
CA LYS A 166 -11.51 -0.30 -17.22
C LYS A 166 -11.76 1.20 -17.46
N PRO A 167 -12.00 1.64 -18.70
CA PRO A 167 -12.45 3.00 -18.96
C PRO A 167 -13.69 3.27 -18.11
N ASN A 168 -13.67 4.35 -17.35
CA ASN A 168 -14.77 4.68 -16.46
C ASN A 168 -15.98 5.14 -17.29
N GLU A 169 -17.09 4.39 -17.27
CA GLU A 169 -18.37 4.82 -17.86
C GLU A 169 -18.86 6.15 -17.26
N GLN A 170 -18.46 6.48 -16.02
CA GLN A 170 -18.53 7.84 -15.49
C GLN A 170 -17.41 8.72 -16.07
N GLN A 171 -17.41 8.90 -17.39
CA GLN A 171 -17.14 10.18 -18.03
C GLN A 171 -16.16 11.15 -17.33
N THR A 172 -14.93 10.71 -17.06
CA THR A 172 -13.82 11.65 -16.96
C THR A 172 -13.65 12.39 -18.31
N ALA A 173 -14.10 11.78 -19.41
CA ALA A 173 -14.27 12.44 -20.69
C ALA A 173 -15.40 13.50 -20.74
N ARG A 174 -16.62 13.32 -20.15
CA ARG A 174 -17.61 14.42 -20.22
C ARG A 174 -17.26 15.62 -19.32
N GLY A 175 -16.42 15.42 -18.29
CA GLY A 175 -15.91 16.49 -17.44
C GLY A 175 -14.69 17.23 -18.01
N TYR A 176 -13.67 16.50 -18.45
CA TYR A 176 -12.38 17.08 -18.88
C TYR A 176 -12.16 17.12 -20.40
N ALA A 177 -12.89 16.34 -21.21
CA ALA A 177 -12.69 16.29 -22.66
C ALA A 177 -13.56 17.30 -23.46
N LYS A 178 -14.40 18.10 -22.79
CA LYS A 178 -15.04 19.24 -23.46
C LYS A 178 -13.97 20.32 -23.72
N LYS A 179 -13.68 20.57 -25.01
CA LYS A 179 -12.98 21.79 -25.47
C LYS A 179 -13.55 23.00 -24.71
N GLY A 180 -12.74 23.64 -23.88
CA GLY A 180 -13.12 24.81 -23.08
C GLY A 180 -13.28 24.60 -21.57
N VAL A 181 -13.09 23.38 -21.02
CA VAL A 181 -13.10 23.12 -19.56
C VAL A 181 -11.68 23.04 -18.96
N PHE A 182 -10.64 23.10 -19.80
CA PHE A 182 -9.28 23.27 -19.31
C PHE A 182 -9.13 24.64 -18.63
N PRO A 183 -8.40 24.73 -17.51
CA PRO A 183 -8.21 26.01 -16.85
C PRO A 183 -7.54 26.98 -17.82
N HIS A 184 -8.19 28.12 -18.06
CA HIS A 184 -7.48 29.31 -18.54
C HIS A 184 -6.36 29.60 -17.54
N GLY A 185 -5.10 29.50 -17.97
CA GLY A 185 -3.95 29.65 -17.08
C GLY A 185 -2.64 29.06 -17.63
N PRO A 186 -1.56 29.09 -16.83
CA PRO A 186 -0.21 28.72 -17.28
C PRO A 186 -0.08 27.29 -17.82
N TRP A 187 -1.04 26.44 -17.48
CA TRP A 187 -1.05 25.00 -17.75
C TRP A 187 -1.67 24.62 -19.09
N GLU A 188 -2.40 25.52 -19.74
CA GLU A 188 -3.12 25.24 -21.00
C GLU A 188 -2.19 24.68 -22.09
N LYS A 189 -0.94 25.15 -22.14
CA LYS A 189 0.07 24.69 -23.10
C LYS A 189 0.82 23.42 -22.70
N GLN A 190 0.75 23.03 -21.43
CA GLN A 190 1.48 21.87 -20.88
C GLN A 190 0.58 20.64 -20.71
N VAL A 191 -0.74 20.84 -20.66
CA VAL A 191 -1.70 19.73 -20.61
C VAL A 191 -1.70 19.03 -21.97
N GLN A 192 -1.34 17.75 -21.95
CA GLN A 192 -1.40 16.89 -23.12
C GLN A 192 -2.52 15.87 -22.93
N MET A 193 -3.05 15.34 -24.02
CA MET A 193 -3.94 14.20 -23.94
C MET A 193 -3.08 12.93 -23.93
N GLY A 194 -3.13 12.17 -22.84
CA GLY A 194 -2.38 10.93 -22.61
C GLY A 194 -3.23 9.87 -21.91
N GLY A 195 -2.61 8.87 -21.29
CA GLY A 195 -3.31 7.83 -20.54
C GLY A 195 -3.40 6.47 -21.21
N THR A 196 -3.50 5.44 -20.38
CA THR A 196 -3.58 4.03 -20.82
C THR A 196 -5.01 3.62 -21.16
N GLY A 197 -5.41 3.64 -22.43
CA GLY A 197 -6.74 3.16 -22.87
C GLY A 197 -7.20 3.69 -24.23
N SER A 198 -8.44 3.38 -24.62
CA SER A 198 -9.09 3.97 -25.81
C SER A 198 -9.48 5.44 -25.61
N ASP A 199 -9.63 5.87 -24.36
CA ASP A 199 -10.02 7.22 -23.99
C ASP A 199 -8.79 7.99 -23.50
N GLN A 200 -8.46 9.09 -24.18
CA GLN A 200 -7.40 9.99 -23.73
C GLN A 200 -7.88 10.84 -22.55
N VAL A 201 -7.00 11.07 -21.59
CA VAL A 201 -7.21 11.88 -20.40
C VAL A 201 -6.14 12.97 -20.32
N PRO A 202 -6.42 14.12 -19.69
CA PRO A 202 -5.41 15.16 -19.58
C PRO A 202 -4.28 14.75 -18.66
N THR A 203 -3.05 14.91 -19.13
CA THR A 203 -1.82 14.65 -18.41
C THR A 203 -0.95 15.90 -18.37
N PHE A 204 -0.02 15.96 -17.41
CA PHE A 204 0.95 17.04 -17.33
C PHE A 204 2.32 16.51 -16.87
N PRO A 205 3.42 17.06 -17.37
CA PRO A 205 4.76 16.65 -16.97
C PRO A 205 5.18 17.27 -15.63
N ILE A 206 5.98 16.54 -14.86
CA ILE A 206 6.72 17.07 -13.71
C ILE A 206 8.21 16.77 -13.86
N HIS A 207 9.08 17.78 -13.75
CA HIS A 207 10.51 17.53 -13.75
C HIS A 207 11.00 16.94 -12.42
N TYR A 208 12.14 16.27 -12.43
CA TYR A 208 12.83 15.76 -11.26
C TYR A 208 14.35 15.93 -11.38
N ASP A 209 15.03 16.07 -10.24
CA ASP A 209 16.49 15.88 -10.15
C ASP A 209 16.83 14.44 -9.72
N LYS A 210 15.94 13.81 -8.93
CA LYS A 210 16.00 12.38 -8.60
C LYS A 210 14.62 11.76 -8.66
N LEU A 211 14.53 10.57 -9.24
CA LEU A 211 13.28 9.80 -9.36
C LEU A 211 13.34 8.54 -8.52
N ILE A 212 12.33 8.32 -7.68
CA ILE A 212 12.17 7.10 -6.89
C ILE A 212 10.92 6.35 -7.35
N ILE A 213 11.11 5.17 -7.91
CA ILE A 213 10.05 4.26 -8.34
C ILE A 213 9.70 3.33 -7.17
N ALA A 214 8.60 3.62 -6.47
CA ALA A 214 8.14 2.90 -5.27
C ALA A 214 6.65 2.51 -5.37
N VAL A 215 6.21 2.15 -6.58
CA VAL A 215 4.80 1.95 -6.95
C VAL A 215 4.22 0.60 -6.48
N GLY A 216 5.05 -0.27 -5.91
CA GLY A 216 4.64 -1.57 -5.37
C GLY A 216 4.16 -2.56 -6.44
N THR A 217 3.28 -3.47 -6.03
CA THR A 217 2.74 -4.57 -6.85
C THR A 217 1.21 -4.62 -6.76
N TYR A 218 0.62 -5.29 -7.75
CA TYR A 218 -0.82 -5.52 -7.84
C TYR A 218 -1.13 -6.97 -7.44
N SER A 219 -2.39 -7.29 -7.14
CA SER A 219 -2.79 -8.66 -6.82
C SER A 219 -2.78 -9.52 -8.09
N GLN A 220 -2.14 -10.69 -8.05
CA GLN A 220 -2.11 -11.60 -9.20
C GLN A 220 -3.29 -12.56 -9.18
N THR A 221 -4.02 -12.64 -10.29
CA THR A 221 -5.14 -13.58 -10.48
C THR A 221 -4.74 -14.86 -11.19
N PHE A 222 -3.50 -14.94 -11.70
CA PHE A 222 -2.96 -16.08 -12.45
C PHE A 222 -3.76 -16.48 -13.71
N GLY A 223 -4.61 -15.57 -14.21
CA GLY A 223 -5.53 -15.89 -15.31
C GLY A 223 -6.70 -16.80 -14.91
N THR A 224 -6.87 -17.09 -13.62
CA THR A 224 -8.00 -17.89 -13.12
C THR A 224 -9.33 -17.19 -13.45
N LYS A 225 -10.22 -17.91 -14.14
CA LYS A 225 -11.47 -17.36 -14.68
C LYS A 225 -12.33 -16.78 -13.55
N GLY A 226 -12.79 -15.53 -13.71
CA GLY A 226 -13.74 -14.89 -12.81
C GLY A 226 -13.15 -14.38 -11.48
N VAL A 227 -11.88 -14.68 -11.15
CA VAL A 227 -11.24 -14.21 -9.90
C VAL A 227 -11.16 -12.68 -9.87
N ARG A 228 -10.80 -12.08 -11.01
CA ARG A 228 -10.69 -10.62 -11.13
C ARG A 228 -12.03 -9.91 -10.86
N GLU A 229 -13.12 -10.50 -11.32
CA GLU A 229 -14.47 -9.92 -11.31
C GLU A 229 -15.20 -10.17 -9.98
N ASN A 230 -14.93 -11.31 -9.34
CA ASN A 230 -15.76 -11.83 -8.25
C ASN A 230 -15.03 -11.95 -6.90
N ALA A 231 -13.68 -11.95 -6.87
CA ALA A 231 -12.95 -12.07 -5.62
C ALA A 231 -12.84 -10.73 -4.88
N TRP A 232 -12.80 -10.82 -3.55
CA TRP A 232 -12.37 -9.72 -2.70
C TRP A 232 -10.87 -9.83 -2.46
N PHE A 233 -10.10 -8.86 -2.93
CA PHE A 233 -8.67 -8.81 -2.63
C PHE A 233 -8.44 -8.20 -1.25
N LEU A 234 -7.23 -8.33 -0.70
CA LEU A 234 -6.88 -7.73 0.60
C LEU A 234 -5.52 -7.03 0.51
N LYS A 235 -5.51 -5.86 -0.14
CA LYS A 235 -4.27 -5.09 -0.41
C LYS A 235 -4.33 -3.67 0.17
N ASP A 236 -5.52 -3.08 0.24
CA ASP A 236 -5.78 -1.73 0.73
C ASP A 236 -6.97 -1.68 1.72
N VAL A 237 -7.13 -0.53 2.35
CA VAL A 237 -8.16 -0.23 3.33
C VAL A 237 -9.57 -0.29 2.76
N ARG A 238 -9.74 0.09 1.48
CA ARG A 238 -11.04 0.00 0.81
C ARG A 238 -11.47 -1.44 0.64
N ASP A 239 -10.52 -2.33 0.34
CA ASP A 239 -10.79 -3.75 0.27
C ASP A 239 -11.18 -4.31 1.64
N ALA A 240 -10.46 -3.94 2.70
CA ALA A 240 -10.78 -4.35 4.06
C ALA A 240 -12.21 -3.93 4.47
N VAL A 241 -12.63 -2.71 4.15
CA VAL A 241 -14.00 -2.24 4.38
C VAL A 241 -15.01 -3.01 3.51
N ALA A 242 -14.69 -3.28 2.24
CA ALA A 242 -15.57 -4.03 1.35
C ALA A 242 -15.77 -5.49 1.80
N ILE A 243 -14.70 -6.14 2.29
CA ILE A 243 -14.76 -7.48 2.87
C ILE A 243 -15.60 -7.46 4.15
N ARG A 244 -15.36 -6.49 5.05
CA ARG A 244 -16.17 -6.33 6.28
C ARG A 244 -17.65 -6.23 5.96
N ARG A 245 -17.99 -5.30 5.07
CA ARG A 245 -19.37 -5.05 4.65
C ARG A 245 -20.00 -6.33 4.11
N ARG A 246 -19.28 -7.06 3.26
CA ARG A 246 -19.77 -8.33 2.70
C ARG A 246 -20.02 -9.40 3.77
N ILE A 247 -19.11 -9.57 4.73
CA ILE A 247 -19.30 -10.53 5.83
C ILE A 247 -20.61 -10.24 6.57
N LEU A 248 -20.84 -8.99 6.94
CA LEU A 248 -22.05 -8.59 7.67
C LEU A 248 -23.31 -8.71 6.80
N GLU A 249 -23.23 -8.34 5.52
CA GLU A 249 -24.33 -8.54 4.55
C GLU A 249 -24.75 -10.01 4.42
N LEU A 250 -23.81 -10.95 4.46
CA LEU A 250 -24.10 -12.38 4.38
C LEU A 250 -24.90 -12.89 5.57
N PHE A 251 -24.61 -12.39 6.78
CA PHE A 251 -25.38 -12.72 7.99
C PHE A 251 -26.79 -12.14 7.96
N GLU A 252 -26.94 -10.88 7.57
CA GLU A 252 -28.26 -10.26 7.41
C GLU A 252 -29.10 -10.98 6.35
N LEU A 253 -28.49 -11.34 5.22
CA LEU A 253 -29.17 -12.11 4.18
C LEU A 253 -29.61 -13.49 4.70
N ALA A 254 -28.70 -14.24 5.33
CA ALA A 254 -28.98 -15.59 5.86
C ALA A 254 -30.03 -15.58 6.98
N ARG A 255 -30.22 -14.45 7.67
CA ARG A 255 -31.24 -14.27 8.71
C ARG A 255 -32.66 -14.16 8.16
N LEU A 256 -32.82 -13.72 6.90
CA LEU A 256 -34.15 -13.51 6.33
C LEU A 256 -34.96 -14.83 6.30
N PRO A 257 -36.26 -14.80 6.66
CA PRO A 257 -37.09 -16.01 6.75
C PRO A 257 -37.32 -16.68 5.39
N ILE A 258 -37.18 -15.91 4.30
CA ILE A 258 -37.35 -16.39 2.93
C ILE A 258 -36.14 -17.18 2.40
N ILE A 259 -35.03 -17.23 3.13
CA ILE A 259 -33.81 -17.91 2.67
C ILE A 259 -33.79 -19.38 3.16
N PRO A 260 -33.77 -20.37 2.24
CA PRO A 260 -33.71 -21.79 2.61
C PRO A 260 -32.42 -22.16 3.35
N GLU A 261 -32.46 -23.15 4.25
CA GLU A 261 -31.28 -23.59 5.01
C GLU A 261 -30.09 -24.00 4.11
N ASP A 262 -30.34 -24.65 2.98
CA ASP A 262 -29.27 -25.02 2.04
C ASP A 262 -28.58 -23.80 1.43
N THR A 263 -29.33 -22.73 1.16
CA THR A 263 -28.74 -21.46 0.72
C THR A 263 -27.92 -20.82 1.84
N LYS A 264 -28.35 -20.93 3.11
CA LYS A 264 -27.58 -20.41 4.27
C LYS A 264 -26.22 -21.10 4.38
N LYS A 265 -26.13 -22.41 4.11
CA LYS A 265 -24.86 -23.16 4.08
C LYS A 265 -23.87 -22.56 3.08
N HIS A 266 -24.35 -22.15 1.91
CA HIS A 266 -23.51 -21.50 0.91
C HIS A 266 -23.14 -20.07 1.31
N LEU A 267 -24.12 -19.26 1.74
CA LEU A 267 -23.92 -17.86 2.12
C LEU A 267 -22.91 -17.70 3.27
N LEU A 268 -22.92 -18.62 4.24
CA LEU A 268 -22.04 -18.56 5.42
C LEU A 268 -20.78 -19.43 5.28
N HIS A 269 -20.46 -19.83 4.05
CA HIS A 269 -19.19 -20.45 3.72
C HIS A 269 -18.21 -19.41 3.14
N PHE A 270 -17.14 -19.13 3.89
CA PHE A 270 -16.11 -18.17 3.55
C PHE A 270 -14.89 -18.87 2.96
N ALA A 271 -14.58 -18.61 1.70
CA ALA A 271 -13.35 -19.09 1.06
C ALA A 271 -12.23 -18.06 1.22
N VAL A 272 -11.04 -18.52 1.60
CA VAL A 272 -9.81 -17.73 1.64
C VAL A 272 -8.78 -18.40 0.75
N VAL A 273 -8.23 -17.70 -0.23
CA VAL A 273 -7.23 -18.26 -1.14
C VAL A 273 -5.86 -17.65 -0.82
N GLY A 274 -4.90 -18.51 -0.49
CA GLY A 274 -3.54 -18.17 -0.09
C GLY A 274 -3.22 -18.54 1.37
N GLY A 275 -2.34 -19.52 1.56
CA GLY A 275 -1.79 -19.99 2.83
C GLY A 275 -0.52 -19.27 3.27
N GLY A 276 -0.27 -18.07 2.73
CA GLY A 276 0.71 -17.14 3.26
C GLY A 276 0.21 -16.42 4.52
N PRO A 277 1.05 -15.58 5.16
CA PRO A 277 0.69 -14.86 6.38
C PRO A 277 -0.62 -14.07 6.25
N THR A 278 -0.83 -13.35 5.14
CA THR A 278 -2.04 -12.53 4.94
C THR A 278 -3.33 -13.35 5.01
N GLY A 279 -3.44 -14.42 4.23
CA GLY A 279 -4.67 -15.23 4.17
C GLY A 279 -4.89 -16.03 5.46
N MET A 280 -3.82 -16.54 6.05
CA MET A 280 -3.88 -17.18 7.36
C MET A 280 -4.39 -16.19 8.42
N GLU A 281 -3.72 -15.06 8.63
CA GLU A 281 -4.15 -14.06 9.60
C GLU A 281 -5.57 -13.57 9.37
N PHE A 282 -5.98 -13.36 8.11
CA PHE A 282 -7.36 -13.00 7.79
C PHE A 282 -8.35 -14.09 8.23
N ALA A 283 -8.10 -15.37 7.91
CA ALA A 283 -8.96 -16.48 8.32
C ALA A 283 -9.08 -16.58 9.85
N ALA A 284 -7.97 -16.36 10.56
CA ALA A 284 -7.95 -16.34 12.02
C ALA A 284 -8.73 -15.15 12.61
N CYS A 285 -8.53 -13.95 12.07
CA CYS A 285 -9.28 -12.75 12.45
C CYS A 285 -10.79 -12.91 12.19
N LEU A 286 -11.15 -13.51 11.06
CA LEU A 286 -12.54 -13.83 10.71
C LEU A 286 -13.14 -14.82 11.71
N SER A 287 -12.41 -15.89 12.06
CA SER A 287 -12.84 -16.84 13.08
C SER A 287 -13.08 -16.17 14.45
N ASP A 288 -12.23 -15.21 14.85
CA ASP A 288 -12.43 -14.45 16.07
C ASP A 288 -13.69 -13.56 16.02
N LEU A 289 -13.95 -12.86 14.91
CA LEU A 289 -15.19 -12.09 14.74
C LEU A 289 -16.44 -12.98 14.81
N LEU A 290 -16.39 -14.13 14.14
CA LEU A 290 -17.50 -15.10 14.12
C LEU A 290 -17.76 -15.68 15.51
N ARG A 291 -16.71 -16.10 16.22
CA ARG A 291 -16.81 -16.73 17.54
C ARG A 291 -17.14 -15.73 18.63
N ASP A 292 -16.50 -14.58 18.66
CA ASP A 292 -16.54 -13.67 19.81
C ASP A 292 -17.70 -12.67 19.73
N ASP A 293 -18.14 -12.31 18.51
CA ASP A 293 -19.15 -11.28 18.29
C ASP A 293 -20.40 -11.85 17.59
N LEU A 294 -20.27 -12.38 16.38
CA LEU A 294 -21.45 -12.78 15.57
C LEU A 294 -22.20 -13.98 16.15
N SER A 295 -21.54 -14.86 16.88
CA SER A 295 -22.18 -15.98 17.58
C SER A 295 -23.20 -15.55 18.64
N LYS A 296 -22.99 -14.37 19.24
CA LYS A 296 -23.89 -13.79 20.25
C LYS A 296 -25.11 -13.14 19.60
N ILE A 297 -24.94 -12.63 18.38
CA ILE A 297 -25.98 -11.88 17.64
C ILE A 297 -26.84 -12.83 16.79
N HIS A 298 -26.23 -13.87 16.22
CA HIS A 298 -26.86 -14.83 15.33
C HIS A 298 -26.55 -16.29 15.73
N PRO A 299 -26.87 -16.71 16.96
CA PRO A 299 -26.53 -18.05 17.47
C PRO A 299 -27.08 -19.19 16.58
N GLU A 300 -28.26 -19.01 16.00
CA GLU A 300 -28.93 -19.97 15.12
C GLU A 300 -28.25 -20.17 13.77
N LEU A 301 -27.48 -19.17 13.31
CA LEU A 301 -26.78 -19.21 12.03
C LEU A 301 -25.40 -19.87 12.14
N MET A 302 -24.83 -19.95 13.35
CA MET A 302 -23.47 -20.46 13.56
C MET A 302 -23.29 -21.90 13.10
N LYS A 303 -24.35 -22.72 13.09
CA LYS A 303 -24.32 -24.11 12.58
C LYS A 303 -24.02 -24.20 11.07
N PHE A 304 -24.20 -23.12 10.32
CA PHE A 304 -23.93 -23.06 8.88
C PHE A 304 -22.57 -22.44 8.54
N VAL A 305 -21.88 -21.84 9.52
CA VAL A 305 -20.64 -21.10 9.30
C VAL A 305 -19.50 -22.07 9.00
N ARG A 306 -18.80 -21.81 7.89
CA ARG A 306 -17.61 -22.57 7.48
C ARG A 306 -16.53 -21.63 6.95
N ILE A 307 -15.28 -21.90 7.28
CA ILE A 307 -14.13 -21.22 6.69
C ILE A 307 -13.25 -22.27 6.03
N SER A 308 -13.03 -22.16 4.73
CA SER A 308 -12.10 -23.02 3.98
C SER A 308 -10.98 -22.17 3.38
N LEU A 309 -9.74 -22.53 3.70
CA LEU A 309 -8.53 -21.89 3.23
C LEU A 309 -7.87 -22.76 2.17
N TYR A 310 -7.77 -22.27 0.95
CA TYR A 310 -7.22 -22.95 -0.21
C TYR A 310 -5.79 -22.48 -0.51
N ASP A 311 -4.88 -23.40 -0.76
CA ASP A 311 -3.55 -23.11 -1.31
C ASP A 311 -3.14 -24.22 -2.30
N VAL A 312 -2.50 -23.82 -3.40
CA VAL A 312 -1.93 -24.74 -4.39
C VAL A 312 -0.68 -25.44 -3.83
N ALA A 313 0.04 -24.80 -2.91
CA ALA A 313 1.20 -25.37 -2.27
C ALA A 313 0.80 -26.52 -1.33
N PRO A 314 1.68 -27.54 -1.18
CA PRO A 314 1.42 -28.66 -0.28
C PRO A 314 1.52 -28.28 1.21
N LYS A 315 2.01 -27.08 1.53
CA LYS A 315 2.20 -26.58 2.89
C LYS A 315 1.85 -25.10 2.97
N VAL A 316 1.25 -24.70 4.10
CA VAL A 316 1.01 -23.30 4.45
C VAL A 316 2.19 -22.73 5.24
N LEU A 317 2.30 -21.41 5.28
CA LEU A 317 3.35 -20.67 6.00
C LEU A 317 4.77 -21.21 5.74
N PRO A 318 5.18 -21.41 4.46
CA PRO A 318 6.44 -22.08 4.11
C PRO A 318 7.70 -21.33 4.56
N MET A 319 7.57 -20.06 4.98
CA MET A 319 8.65 -19.26 5.54
C MET A 319 8.96 -19.56 7.02
N PHE A 320 8.13 -20.36 7.69
CA PHE A 320 8.34 -20.77 9.08
C PHE A 320 8.90 -22.20 9.16
N ASP A 321 9.58 -22.49 10.24
CA ASP A 321 10.00 -23.84 10.61
C ASP A 321 8.78 -24.75 10.75
N ALA A 322 8.94 -26.01 10.33
CA ALA A 322 7.84 -27.00 10.28
C ALA A 322 7.07 -27.10 11.61
N SER A 323 7.76 -27.04 12.75
CA SER A 323 7.12 -27.13 14.07
C SER A 323 6.18 -25.94 14.40
N LEU A 324 6.44 -24.76 13.85
CA LEU A 324 5.59 -23.58 14.00
C LEU A 324 4.41 -23.64 13.03
N ALA A 325 4.65 -24.05 11.78
CA ALA A 325 3.59 -24.28 10.81
C ALA A 325 2.60 -25.37 11.29
N ASP A 326 3.10 -26.48 11.84
CA ASP A 326 2.27 -27.54 12.42
C ASP A 326 1.45 -27.04 13.62
N TYR A 327 2.03 -26.16 14.45
CA TYR A 327 1.30 -25.53 15.53
C TYR A 327 0.15 -24.66 14.99
N ALA A 328 0.38 -23.89 13.93
CA ALA A 328 -0.64 -23.08 13.28
C ALA A 328 -1.79 -23.95 12.73
N VAL A 329 -1.47 -25.00 11.98
CA VAL A 329 -2.45 -25.95 11.43
C VAL A 329 -3.28 -26.58 12.56
N LYS A 330 -2.66 -26.99 13.66
CA LYS A 330 -3.37 -27.53 14.84
C LYS A 330 -4.29 -26.49 15.50
N GLN A 331 -3.90 -25.22 15.55
CA GLN A 331 -4.80 -24.17 16.05
C GLN A 331 -6.00 -23.97 15.13
N TYR A 332 -5.80 -23.99 13.81
CA TYR A 332 -6.85 -23.73 12.83
C TYR A 332 -7.90 -24.83 12.83
N ARG A 333 -7.49 -26.09 12.95
CA ARG A 333 -8.42 -27.22 13.16
C ARG A 333 -9.30 -27.03 14.40
N ARG A 334 -8.75 -26.50 15.49
CA ARG A 334 -9.52 -26.20 16.73
C ARG A 334 -10.47 -25.02 16.57
N GLN A 335 -10.22 -24.13 15.61
CA GLN A 335 -11.05 -22.98 15.28
C GLN A 335 -12.07 -23.28 14.16
N ASN A 336 -12.20 -24.55 13.76
CA ASN A 336 -13.05 -24.99 12.66
C ASN A 336 -12.71 -24.31 11.32
N ILE A 337 -11.43 -24.04 11.09
CA ILE A 337 -10.90 -23.56 9.80
C ILE A 337 -10.33 -24.76 9.05
N GLU A 338 -10.90 -25.05 7.89
CA GLU A 338 -10.49 -26.16 7.03
C GLU A 338 -9.37 -25.72 6.08
N ILE A 339 -8.16 -26.25 6.27
CA ILE A 339 -7.02 -25.95 5.40
C ILE A 339 -6.95 -27.00 4.28
N LYS A 340 -7.04 -26.52 3.04
CA LYS A 340 -7.02 -27.27 1.79
C LYS A 340 -5.78 -26.93 0.97
N THR A 341 -4.66 -27.57 1.33
CA THR A 341 -3.41 -27.51 0.56
C THR A 341 -3.49 -28.37 -0.69
N SER A 342 -2.63 -28.12 -1.67
CA SER A 342 -2.66 -28.79 -2.98
C SER A 342 -4.01 -28.68 -3.69
N HIS A 343 -4.74 -27.57 -3.48
CA HIS A 343 -6.01 -27.32 -4.16
C HIS A 343 -5.87 -26.20 -5.19
N ASN A 344 -6.23 -26.51 -6.43
CA ASN A 344 -6.09 -25.63 -7.58
C ASN A 344 -7.43 -24.98 -7.89
N VAL A 345 -7.53 -23.66 -7.67
CA VAL A 345 -8.73 -22.89 -8.02
C VAL A 345 -8.72 -22.63 -9.53
N GLU A 346 -9.72 -23.14 -10.24
CA GLU A 346 -9.85 -23.02 -11.70
C GLU A 346 -10.79 -21.88 -12.11
N GLU A 347 -11.84 -21.63 -11.32
CA GLU A 347 -12.88 -20.65 -11.61
C GLU A 347 -13.51 -20.10 -10.33
N LEU A 348 -13.88 -18.81 -10.36
CA LEU A 348 -14.73 -18.17 -9.36
C LEU A 348 -15.88 -17.44 -10.07
N ARG A 349 -17.12 -17.86 -9.85
CA ARG A 349 -18.30 -17.30 -10.54
C ARG A 349 -19.45 -16.98 -9.60
N LYS A 350 -20.37 -16.13 -10.04
CA LYS A 350 -21.67 -15.92 -9.38
C LYS A 350 -22.59 -17.11 -9.67
N GLY A 351 -23.51 -17.41 -8.75
CA GLY A 351 -24.50 -18.47 -8.92
C GLY A 351 -24.23 -19.68 -8.03
N PHE A 352 -25.22 -20.58 -7.99
CA PHE A 352 -25.17 -21.80 -7.17
C PHE A 352 -24.20 -22.83 -7.75
N PRO A 353 -23.68 -23.75 -6.92
CA PRO A 353 -22.85 -24.84 -7.40
C PRO A 353 -23.64 -25.73 -8.37
N ASN A 354 -22.98 -26.21 -9.42
CA ASN A 354 -23.58 -27.03 -10.50
C ASN A 354 -24.71 -26.35 -11.30
N ASP A 355 -24.84 -25.02 -11.24
CA ASP A 355 -25.76 -24.25 -12.09
C ASP A 355 -25.12 -23.99 -13.47
N GLU A 356 -25.58 -24.71 -14.49
CA GLU A 356 -25.09 -24.59 -15.86
C GLU A 356 -25.48 -23.25 -16.53
N GLN A 357 -26.61 -22.64 -16.14
CA GLN A 357 -26.99 -21.33 -16.66
C GLN A 357 -26.05 -20.25 -16.14
N ALA A 358 -25.73 -20.27 -14.85
CA ALA A 358 -24.75 -19.37 -14.26
C ALA A 358 -23.33 -19.59 -14.81
N ARG A 359 -23.02 -20.81 -15.27
CA ARG A 359 -21.73 -21.15 -15.89
C ARG A 359 -21.57 -20.55 -17.29
N GLN A 360 -22.67 -20.50 -18.05
CA GLN A 360 -22.73 -19.89 -19.38
C GLN A 360 -22.80 -18.36 -19.29
N ASP A 361 -23.67 -17.83 -18.42
CA ASP A 361 -23.86 -16.40 -18.23
C ASP A 361 -24.02 -16.06 -16.73
N GLN A 362 -22.90 -15.74 -16.09
CA GLN A 362 -22.90 -15.31 -14.69
C GLN A 362 -23.47 -13.90 -14.49
N ASP A 363 -23.58 -13.07 -15.53
CA ASP A 363 -24.06 -11.70 -15.41
C ASP A 363 -25.59 -11.64 -15.39
N SER A 364 -26.27 -12.68 -15.89
CA SER A 364 -27.69 -12.94 -15.60
C SER A 364 -28.00 -13.16 -14.11
N GLN A 365 -26.98 -13.50 -13.30
CA GLN A 365 -27.16 -13.81 -11.89
C GLN A 365 -27.24 -12.55 -11.04
N VAL A 366 -28.17 -12.54 -10.07
CA VAL A 366 -28.34 -11.43 -9.14
C VAL A 366 -27.06 -11.25 -8.31
N LYS A 367 -26.46 -10.07 -8.41
CA LYS A 367 -25.26 -9.69 -7.65
C LYS A 367 -25.50 -9.85 -6.14
N GLY A 368 -24.55 -10.48 -5.45
CA GLY A 368 -24.54 -10.54 -3.99
C GLY A 368 -25.27 -11.72 -3.35
N ARG A 369 -25.73 -12.72 -4.13
CA ARG A 369 -26.26 -13.99 -3.60
C ARG A 369 -25.13 -14.97 -3.27
N VAL A 370 -25.17 -16.15 -3.87
CA VAL A 370 -24.18 -17.23 -3.74
C VAL A 370 -23.14 -17.10 -4.85
N TYR A 371 -21.91 -17.45 -4.52
CA TYR A 371 -20.81 -17.64 -5.45
C TYR A 371 -20.43 -19.12 -5.47
N THR A 372 -19.78 -19.53 -6.55
CA THR A 372 -19.19 -20.86 -6.65
C THR A 372 -17.70 -20.73 -6.90
N ILE A 373 -16.90 -21.37 -6.05
CA ILE A 373 -15.49 -21.62 -6.29
C ILE A 373 -15.34 -23.03 -6.84
N ARG A 374 -14.72 -23.16 -8.01
CA ARG A 374 -14.41 -24.45 -8.61
C ARG A 374 -12.95 -24.78 -8.36
N THR A 375 -12.70 -25.94 -7.75
CA THR A 375 -11.34 -26.49 -7.64
C THR A 375 -11.21 -27.73 -8.51
N LYS A 376 -10.00 -28.01 -8.95
CA LYS A 376 -9.69 -29.24 -9.70
C LYS A 376 -10.00 -30.49 -8.87
N GLU A 377 -9.80 -30.41 -7.56
CA GLU A 377 -9.88 -31.53 -6.64
C GLU A 377 -11.31 -31.82 -6.16
N GLU A 378 -12.17 -30.80 -6.04
CA GLU A 378 -13.50 -30.93 -5.42
C GLU A 378 -14.66 -30.52 -6.34
N GLY A 379 -14.36 -30.03 -7.55
CA GLY A 379 -15.38 -29.49 -8.43
C GLY A 379 -16.00 -28.21 -7.85
N ASP A 380 -17.31 -28.06 -7.99
CA ASP A 380 -18.03 -26.86 -7.59
C ASP A 380 -18.37 -26.84 -6.10
N VAL A 381 -17.94 -25.77 -5.42
CA VAL A 381 -18.26 -25.53 -4.01
C VAL A 381 -18.95 -24.18 -3.85
N GLY A 382 -20.16 -24.19 -3.29
CA GLY A 382 -20.93 -22.97 -3.00
C GLY A 382 -20.36 -22.20 -1.80
N ILE A 383 -20.18 -20.89 -1.97
CA ILE A 383 -19.57 -19.96 -1.01
C ILE A 383 -20.31 -18.61 -1.01
N GLY A 384 -20.23 -17.86 0.09
CA GLY A 384 -20.80 -16.52 0.20
C GLY A 384 -19.85 -15.44 -0.32
N MET A 385 -18.55 -15.68 -0.18
CA MET A 385 -17.48 -14.83 -0.67
C MET A 385 -16.15 -15.57 -0.76
N CYS A 386 -15.26 -15.05 -1.60
CA CYS A 386 -13.88 -15.51 -1.75
C CYS A 386 -12.91 -14.34 -1.51
N VAL A 387 -12.04 -14.47 -0.51
CA VAL A 387 -10.96 -13.50 -0.27
C VAL A 387 -9.68 -14.02 -0.92
N TRP A 388 -9.19 -13.31 -1.93
CA TRP A 388 -7.99 -13.66 -2.69
C TRP A 388 -6.78 -12.90 -2.15
N SER A 389 -5.88 -13.62 -1.49
CA SER A 389 -4.75 -13.05 -0.75
C SER A 389 -3.39 -13.63 -1.18
N THR A 390 -3.33 -14.18 -2.39
CA THR A 390 -2.13 -14.79 -2.97
C THR A 390 -1.68 -14.10 -4.26
N GLY A 391 -0.38 -14.15 -4.51
CA GLY A 391 0.25 -13.67 -5.73
C GLY A 391 0.41 -12.15 -5.81
N ASN A 392 1.60 -11.72 -6.20
CA ASN A 392 1.88 -10.35 -6.60
C ASN A 392 2.21 -10.34 -8.09
N MET A 393 1.69 -9.34 -8.80
CA MET A 393 2.06 -9.05 -10.18
C MET A 393 2.67 -7.65 -10.29
N ASN A 394 3.44 -7.44 -11.36
CA ASN A 394 4.06 -6.15 -11.60
C ASN A 394 3.00 -5.06 -11.78
N ASN A 395 3.35 -3.87 -11.30
CA ASN A 395 2.54 -2.69 -11.56
C ASN A 395 2.46 -2.46 -13.08
N PRO A 396 1.26 -2.24 -13.67
CA PRO A 396 1.12 -1.97 -15.10
C PRO A 396 1.95 -0.79 -15.61
N PHE A 397 2.17 0.25 -14.79
CA PHE A 397 3.08 1.34 -15.11
C PHE A 397 4.50 0.82 -15.35
N VAL A 398 4.99 -0.07 -14.49
CA VAL A 398 6.32 -0.67 -14.62
C VAL A 398 6.40 -1.55 -15.86
N MET A 399 5.32 -2.20 -16.29
CA MET A 399 5.34 -3.03 -17.49
C MET A 399 5.18 -2.25 -18.80
N LYS A 400 4.61 -1.04 -18.77
CA LYS A 400 4.30 -0.25 -19.98
C LYS A 400 5.22 0.96 -20.14
N ALA A 401 5.21 1.86 -19.17
CA ALA A 401 5.97 3.12 -19.22
C ALA A 401 7.48 2.91 -19.18
N LEU A 402 7.90 1.86 -18.49
CA LEU A 402 9.31 1.58 -18.24
C LEU A 402 9.86 0.48 -19.17
N ASP A 403 9.13 0.13 -20.22
CA ASP A 403 9.49 -0.94 -21.14
C ASP A 403 10.65 -0.52 -22.07
N HIS A 404 10.68 0.75 -22.47
CA HIS A 404 11.70 1.31 -23.34
C HIS A 404 12.30 2.60 -22.76
N VAL A 405 13.56 2.87 -23.10
CA VAL A 405 14.21 4.16 -22.87
C VAL A 405 14.22 4.91 -24.19
N ARG A 406 13.30 5.87 -24.35
CA ARG A 406 13.08 6.63 -25.60
C ARG A 406 14.38 7.19 -26.19
N ARG A 407 15.21 7.76 -25.33
CA ARG A 407 16.52 8.35 -25.66
C ARG A 407 17.49 8.07 -24.53
N PHE A 408 18.71 7.66 -24.85
CA PHE A 408 19.73 7.41 -23.84
C PHE A 408 20.01 8.69 -23.02
N PRO A 409 19.88 8.66 -21.68
CA PRO A 409 19.99 9.87 -20.88
C PRO A 409 21.45 10.15 -20.52
N THR A 410 22.20 10.80 -21.42
CA THR A 410 23.66 10.99 -21.30
C THR A 410 24.12 11.65 -20.00
N GLU A 411 23.31 12.55 -19.43
CA GLU A 411 23.64 13.25 -18.17
C GLU A 411 23.36 12.41 -16.92
N SER A 412 22.49 11.41 -17.03
CA SER A 412 21.99 10.62 -15.89
C SER A 412 22.49 9.18 -15.90
N ALA A 413 22.75 8.59 -17.07
CA ALA A 413 23.23 7.22 -17.23
C ALA A 413 24.75 7.15 -17.37
N GLN A 414 25.36 6.17 -16.70
CA GLN A 414 26.78 5.85 -16.85
C GLN A 414 26.93 4.42 -17.39
N ILE A 415 27.61 4.29 -18.53
CA ILE A 415 27.93 3.00 -19.16
C ILE A 415 28.98 2.28 -18.32
N THR A 416 28.74 1.01 -18.01
CA THR A 416 29.61 0.16 -17.19
C THR A 416 30.21 -1.02 -17.96
N GLN A 417 29.54 -1.49 -19.01
CA GLN A 417 29.96 -2.63 -19.81
C GLN A 417 29.64 -2.39 -21.28
N GLY A 418 30.49 -2.90 -22.18
CA GLY A 418 30.34 -2.80 -23.64
C GLY A 418 30.91 -1.50 -24.23
N LYS A 419 31.65 -1.59 -25.34
CA LYS A 419 32.02 -0.42 -26.14
C LYS A 419 30.80 0.03 -26.94
N VAL A 420 30.34 1.25 -26.69
CA VAL A 420 29.22 1.85 -27.42
C VAL A 420 29.75 3.08 -28.16
N THR A 421 29.82 3.01 -29.49
CA THR A 421 30.36 4.10 -30.33
C THR A 421 29.43 5.31 -30.34
N ASP A 422 28.11 5.07 -30.41
CA ASP A 422 27.07 6.09 -30.22
C ASP A 422 25.92 5.51 -29.37
N PRO A 423 25.75 5.97 -28.12
CA PRO A 423 24.66 5.52 -27.25
C PRO A 423 23.26 5.80 -27.80
N MET A 424 23.10 6.78 -28.71
CA MET A 424 21.81 7.19 -29.27
C MET A 424 21.33 6.26 -30.39
N GLN A 425 22.21 5.45 -30.99
CA GLN A 425 21.87 4.53 -32.08
C GLN A 425 21.30 3.19 -31.59
N ARG A 426 21.36 2.92 -30.28
CA ARG A 426 20.83 1.68 -29.70
C ARG A 426 19.53 1.92 -28.96
N GLN A 427 18.62 0.97 -29.08
CA GLN A 427 17.43 0.92 -28.24
C GLN A 427 17.80 0.38 -26.86
N TRP A 428 17.73 1.26 -25.86
CA TRP A 428 17.96 0.93 -24.47
C TRP A 428 16.65 0.57 -23.79
N ILE A 429 16.72 -0.37 -22.85
CA ILE A 429 15.60 -0.85 -22.04
C ILE A 429 16.05 -0.95 -20.58
N ILE A 430 15.09 -0.90 -19.66
CA ILE A 430 15.38 -1.14 -18.23
C ILE A 430 15.65 -2.64 -18.04
N GLN A 431 16.72 -2.95 -17.32
CA GLN A 431 17.08 -4.33 -17.01
C GLN A 431 16.06 -4.92 -16.02
N ARG A 432 15.58 -6.13 -16.31
CA ARG A 432 14.52 -6.80 -15.55
C ARG A 432 14.88 -8.22 -15.19
N ASP A 433 14.28 -8.69 -14.11
CA ASP A 433 14.35 -10.10 -13.73
C ASP A 433 13.57 -10.95 -14.74
N ALA A 434 14.22 -11.94 -15.35
CA ALA A 434 13.62 -12.76 -16.40
C ALA A 434 12.38 -13.54 -15.95
N LYS A 435 12.26 -13.88 -14.66
CA LYS A 435 11.15 -14.67 -14.12
C LYS A 435 9.97 -13.81 -13.69
N THR A 436 10.25 -12.69 -13.04
CA THR A 436 9.23 -11.86 -12.38
C THR A 436 8.94 -10.56 -13.11
N GLY A 437 9.82 -10.08 -13.99
CA GLY A 437 9.68 -8.83 -14.74
C GLY A 437 9.87 -7.55 -13.92
N VAL A 438 10.19 -7.66 -12.63
CA VAL A 438 10.51 -6.52 -11.76
C VAL A 438 11.82 -5.85 -12.17
N ILE A 439 11.99 -4.59 -11.79
CA ILE A 439 13.18 -3.79 -12.13
C ILE A 439 14.40 -4.34 -11.38
N LEU A 440 15.49 -4.61 -12.10
CA LEU A 440 16.76 -4.96 -11.47
C LEU A 440 17.50 -3.70 -11.04
N VAL A 441 18.00 -3.74 -9.81
CA VAL A 441 18.77 -2.65 -9.21
C VAL A 441 20.04 -3.17 -8.54
N ASP A 442 21.07 -2.34 -8.45
CA ASP A 442 22.25 -2.66 -7.64
C ASP A 442 22.00 -2.49 -6.14
N ASP A 443 23.02 -2.75 -5.32
CA ASP A 443 22.96 -2.60 -3.87
C ASP A 443 22.79 -1.14 -3.39
N HIS A 444 22.83 -0.18 -4.31
CA HIS A 444 22.49 1.23 -4.06
C HIS A 444 21.11 1.60 -4.58
N PHE A 445 20.33 0.61 -5.04
CA PHE A 445 18.97 0.71 -5.58
C PHE A 445 18.86 1.49 -6.88
N ARG A 446 19.96 1.69 -7.61
CA ARG A 446 19.96 2.41 -8.89
C ARG A 446 19.39 1.52 -9.97
N VAL A 447 18.61 2.10 -10.89
CA VAL A 447 18.04 1.38 -12.03
C VAL A 447 19.12 1.08 -13.07
N HIS A 448 19.20 -0.16 -13.54
CA HIS A 448 20.13 -0.58 -14.59
C HIS A 448 19.44 -0.61 -15.96
N LEU A 449 20.20 -0.29 -17.00
CA LEU A 449 19.80 -0.31 -18.39
C LEU A 449 20.62 -1.33 -19.16
N THR A 450 20.01 -1.93 -20.17
CA THR A 450 20.64 -2.83 -21.13
C THR A 450 20.10 -2.53 -22.53
N THR A 451 20.65 -3.15 -23.57
CA THR A 451 20.13 -3.03 -24.94
C THR A 451 19.40 -4.31 -25.37
N GLU A 452 18.50 -4.19 -26.33
CA GLU A 452 17.91 -5.37 -26.99
C GLU A 452 18.99 -6.20 -27.70
N CYS A 453 18.79 -7.53 -27.77
CA CYS A 453 19.71 -8.42 -28.49
C CYS A 453 19.58 -8.18 -30.00
N ALA A 454 20.70 -7.93 -30.68
CA ALA A 454 20.83 -8.35 -32.07
C ALA A 454 20.90 -9.90 -32.13
N GLU A 455 20.38 -10.51 -33.19
CA GLU A 455 20.45 -11.98 -33.35
C GLU A 455 21.89 -12.49 -33.18
N GLY A 456 22.08 -13.49 -32.31
CA GLY A 456 23.37 -14.14 -32.05
C GLY A 456 24.25 -13.53 -30.94
N MET A 457 23.87 -12.40 -30.32
CA MET A 457 24.64 -11.78 -29.23
C MET A 457 24.35 -12.43 -27.87
N LYS A 458 25.41 -12.78 -27.12
CA LYS A 458 25.28 -13.36 -25.77
C LYS A 458 24.94 -12.28 -24.73
N GLU A 459 24.26 -12.65 -23.65
CA GLU A 459 23.84 -11.73 -22.57
C GLU A 459 25.00 -10.95 -21.94
N ASP A 460 26.17 -11.58 -21.87
CA ASP A 460 27.39 -11.00 -21.28
C ASP A 460 28.08 -9.99 -22.19
N GLU A 461 27.71 -9.93 -23.46
CA GLU A 461 28.26 -9.00 -24.44
C GLU A 461 27.40 -7.72 -24.57
N LYS A 462 26.21 -7.72 -23.95
CA LYS A 462 25.30 -6.57 -23.97
C LYS A 462 25.93 -5.37 -23.26
N PRO A 463 25.87 -4.17 -23.87
CA PRO A 463 26.16 -2.95 -23.16
C PRO A 463 25.23 -2.78 -21.95
N LYS A 464 25.83 -2.41 -20.82
CA LYS A 464 25.07 -2.13 -19.59
C LYS A 464 25.40 -0.73 -19.11
N ALA A 465 24.41 -0.08 -18.55
CA ALA A 465 24.53 1.22 -17.92
C ALA A 465 23.70 1.24 -16.64
N TYR A 466 23.94 2.19 -15.75
CA TYR A 466 23.06 2.47 -14.62
C TYR A 466 22.70 3.94 -14.55
N MET A 467 21.55 4.23 -13.96
CA MET A 467 21.06 5.59 -13.70
C MET A 467 21.65 6.12 -12.38
N GLN A 468 22.20 7.33 -12.39
CA GLN A 468 22.79 7.98 -11.20
C GLN A 468 21.73 8.58 -10.28
N ASP A 469 20.56 8.90 -10.83
CA ASP A 469 19.50 9.71 -10.23
C ASP A 469 18.13 9.00 -10.21
N VAL A 470 18.03 7.80 -10.80
CA VAL A 470 16.80 6.98 -10.79
C VAL A 470 16.99 5.74 -9.95
N PHE A 471 16.10 5.57 -8.97
CA PHE A 471 16.12 4.48 -8.01
C PHE A 471 14.80 3.72 -8.01
N ALA A 472 14.83 2.42 -7.71
CA ALA A 472 13.61 1.62 -7.51
C ALA A 472 13.67 0.84 -6.19
N LEU A 473 12.56 0.82 -5.44
CA LEU A 473 12.50 0.29 -4.07
C LEU A 473 11.24 -0.54 -3.81
N GLY A 474 11.33 -1.44 -2.84
CA GLY A 474 10.23 -2.30 -2.41
C GLY A 474 9.86 -3.33 -3.48
N ASP A 475 8.60 -3.76 -3.45
CA ASP A 475 8.10 -4.89 -4.25
C ASP A 475 8.19 -4.71 -5.79
N THR A 476 8.49 -3.51 -6.27
CA THR A 476 8.68 -3.25 -7.72
C THR A 476 10.11 -3.53 -8.21
N SER A 477 11.02 -3.90 -7.31
CA SER A 477 12.45 -4.01 -7.58
C SER A 477 13.06 -5.28 -6.99
N LYS A 478 14.17 -5.73 -7.57
CA LYS A 478 14.98 -6.85 -7.07
C LYS A 478 16.47 -6.50 -7.17
N LEU A 479 17.22 -6.80 -6.10
CA LEU A 479 18.67 -6.58 -6.10
C LEU A 479 19.35 -7.60 -7.01
N MET A 480 20.33 -7.13 -7.78
CA MET A 480 21.19 -8.00 -8.61
C MET A 480 22.07 -8.91 -7.76
N SER A 481 22.41 -8.50 -6.53
CA SER A 481 23.21 -9.29 -5.58
C SER A 481 22.45 -10.47 -4.97
N GLY A 482 21.11 -10.44 -4.98
CA GLY A 482 20.31 -11.50 -4.39
C GLY A 482 18.83 -11.14 -4.23
N ALA A 483 17.97 -12.15 -4.37
CA ALA A 483 16.54 -11.97 -4.16
C ALA A 483 16.24 -11.72 -2.67
N LEU A 484 15.46 -10.66 -2.39
CA LEU A 484 14.88 -10.41 -1.07
C LEU A 484 13.38 -10.67 -1.12
N PRO A 485 12.75 -11.07 0.01
CA PRO A 485 11.32 -11.31 0.03
C PRO A 485 10.54 -9.99 -0.08
N ALA A 486 9.47 -9.98 -0.88
CA ALA A 486 8.56 -8.85 -1.06
C ALA A 486 7.77 -8.58 0.22
N THR A 487 8.35 -7.79 1.12
CA THR A 487 7.83 -7.54 2.47
C THR A 487 7.96 -6.08 2.86
N ALA A 488 7.04 -5.62 3.71
CA ALA A 488 7.10 -4.30 4.34
C ALA A 488 8.43 -4.05 5.06
N GLN A 489 9.02 -5.09 5.65
CA GLN A 489 10.30 -5.01 6.34
C GLN A 489 11.45 -4.67 5.38
N VAL A 490 11.53 -5.35 4.25
CA VAL A 490 12.54 -5.06 3.21
C VAL A 490 12.33 -3.65 2.69
N ALA A 491 11.12 -3.30 2.25
CA ALA A 491 10.82 -1.97 1.72
C ALA A 491 11.16 -0.83 2.72
N ASN A 492 10.86 -1.03 4.01
CA ASN A 492 11.19 -0.07 5.06
C ASN A 492 12.71 0.07 5.27
N GLN A 493 13.45 -1.05 5.30
CA GLN A 493 14.92 -1.00 5.46
C GLN A 493 15.60 -0.36 4.25
N GLN A 494 15.15 -0.67 3.03
CA GLN A 494 15.65 -0.07 1.80
C GLN A 494 15.43 1.46 1.81
N ALA A 495 14.23 1.91 2.16
CA ALA A 495 13.91 3.34 2.27
C ALA A 495 14.73 4.07 3.34
N LEU A 496 14.89 3.47 4.52
CA LEU A 496 15.69 4.05 5.60
C LEU A 496 17.18 4.14 5.23
N TRP A 497 17.73 3.09 4.59
CA TRP A 497 19.11 3.11 4.12
C TRP A 497 19.30 4.18 3.06
N LEU A 498 18.45 4.22 2.01
CA LEU A 498 18.62 5.16 0.91
C LEU A 498 18.49 6.61 1.39
N GLY A 499 17.49 6.90 2.21
CA GLY A 499 17.30 8.24 2.75
C GLY A 499 18.47 8.68 3.64
N LYS A 500 19.02 7.78 4.45
CA LYS A 500 20.22 8.07 5.27
C LYS A 500 21.45 8.34 4.39
N THR A 501 21.67 7.51 3.37
CA THR A 501 22.83 7.62 2.49
C THR A 501 22.78 8.87 1.63
N LEU A 502 21.64 9.17 0.99
CA LEU A 502 21.44 10.40 0.20
C LEU A 502 21.63 11.67 1.06
N ASN A 503 21.06 11.69 2.27
CA ASN A 503 21.25 12.84 3.17
C ASN A 503 22.71 13.09 3.54
N LYS A 504 23.52 12.03 3.65
CA LYS A 504 24.93 12.13 4.04
C LYS A 504 25.83 12.42 2.83
N TYR A 505 25.54 11.81 1.69
CA TYR A 505 26.35 11.84 0.46
C TYR A 505 25.46 12.23 -0.73
N PRO A 506 25.20 13.53 -0.93
CA PRO A 506 24.33 14.00 -2.01
C PRO A 506 25.00 13.91 -3.40
N SER A 507 26.34 13.94 -3.46
CA SER A 507 27.09 13.81 -4.72
C SER A 507 27.03 12.37 -5.25
N PRO A 508 26.71 12.14 -6.54
CA PRO A 508 26.69 10.82 -7.16
C PRO A 508 27.99 10.02 -6.98
N GLU A 509 29.14 10.69 -7.04
CA GLU A 509 30.44 10.04 -6.90
C GLU A 509 30.70 9.55 -5.47
N GLU A 510 30.37 10.36 -4.47
CA GLU A 510 30.51 9.99 -3.07
C GLU A 510 29.51 8.91 -2.68
N PHE A 511 28.28 9.01 -3.18
CA PHE A 511 27.22 8.03 -2.99
C PHE A 511 27.65 6.65 -3.53
N ARG A 512 28.24 6.61 -4.72
CA ARG A 512 28.73 5.37 -5.35
C ARG A 512 29.81 4.66 -4.53
N LYS A 513 30.66 5.41 -3.82
CA LYS A 513 31.75 4.84 -3.00
C LYS A 513 31.26 4.19 -1.70
N GLN A 514 30.00 4.40 -1.31
CA GLN A 514 29.48 3.85 -0.06
C GLN A 514 29.26 2.34 -0.16
N GLN A 515 29.34 1.66 0.98
CA GLN A 515 28.95 0.26 1.07
C GLN A 515 27.47 0.10 0.71
N GLY A 516 27.17 -0.85 -0.18
CA GLY A 516 25.82 -1.17 -0.61
C GLY A 516 24.91 -1.65 0.52
N PHE A 517 23.61 -1.68 0.26
CA PHE A 517 22.60 -2.14 1.19
C PHE A 517 22.82 -3.60 1.59
N THR A 518 22.60 -3.88 2.88
CA THR A 518 22.54 -5.25 3.40
C THR A 518 21.26 -5.42 4.20
N PHE A 519 20.46 -6.40 3.81
CA PHE A 519 19.21 -6.69 4.50
C PHE A 519 19.47 -7.35 5.86
N ARG A 520 18.84 -6.82 6.90
CA ARG A 520 18.82 -7.46 8.23
C ARG A 520 17.48 -8.14 8.44
N ASN A 521 17.47 -9.47 8.37
CA ASN A 521 16.30 -10.25 8.73
C ASN A 521 16.02 -10.10 10.25
N MET A 522 14.82 -9.64 10.59
CA MET A 522 14.35 -9.47 11.98
C MET A 522 13.37 -10.57 12.38
N GLY A 523 13.10 -11.52 11.49
CA GLY A 523 12.14 -12.57 11.70
C GLY A 523 10.80 -12.32 11.04
N VAL A 524 9.89 -13.28 11.21
CA VAL A 524 8.53 -13.27 10.68
C VAL A 524 7.56 -13.52 11.83
N LEU A 525 6.41 -12.84 11.80
CA LEU A 525 5.33 -13.00 12.76
C LEU A 525 4.01 -13.23 12.03
N THR A 526 3.15 -14.09 12.59
CA THR A 526 1.81 -14.37 12.05
C THR A 526 0.83 -14.58 13.21
N TYR A 527 -0.26 -13.82 13.23
CA TYR A 527 -1.39 -14.03 14.13
C TYR A 527 -2.19 -15.29 13.76
N LEU A 528 -2.64 -16.03 14.78
CA LEU A 528 -3.33 -17.32 14.62
C LEU A 528 -4.72 -17.36 15.27
N GLY A 529 -5.27 -16.22 15.69
CA GLY A 529 -6.60 -16.19 16.31
C GLY A 529 -6.57 -16.56 17.79
N GLY A 530 -7.60 -16.18 18.54
CA GLY A 530 -7.76 -16.52 19.95
C GLY A 530 -6.57 -16.10 20.82
N ALA A 531 -6.02 -14.91 20.58
CA ALA A 531 -4.85 -14.36 21.28
C ALA A 531 -3.59 -15.25 21.19
N LYS A 532 -3.38 -15.93 20.06
CA LYS A 532 -2.17 -16.73 19.77
C LYS A 532 -1.51 -16.23 18.50
N ALA A 533 -0.18 -16.34 18.46
CA ALA A 533 0.60 -16.08 17.25
C ALA A 533 1.77 -17.07 17.16
N ILE A 534 2.51 -17.01 16.06
CA ILE A 534 3.84 -17.58 15.93
C ILE A 534 4.83 -16.50 15.52
N LEU A 535 6.06 -16.65 16.01
CA LEU A 535 7.18 -15.78 15.71
C LEU A 535 8.40 -16.64 15.45
N GLN A 536 9.10 -16.35 14.36
CA GLN A 536 10.41 -16.91 14.07
C GLN A 536 11.41 -15.77 14.00
N GLY A 537 12.48 -15.83 14.79
CA GLY A 537 13.55 -14.83 14.75
C GLY A 537 14.32 -14.86 13.43
N GLY A 538 14.93 -13.74 13.06
CA GLY A 538 15.85 -13.71 11.93
C GLY A 538 17.19 -14.32 12.33
N ASN A 539 17.69 -15.31 11.58
CA ASN A 539 19.06 -15.76 11.74
C ASN A 539 20.00 -14.61 11.35
N GLY A 540 20.79 -14.12 12.31
CA GLY A 540 22.06 -13.46 11.98
C GLY A 540 23.00 -14.49 11.37
N ASN A 541 23.94 -14.05 10.54
CA ASN A 541 25.05 -14.87 10.05
C ASN A 541 25.59 -15.76 11.18
N GLY A 542 25.93 -17.00 10.85
CA GLY A 542 26.20 -18.13 11.75
C GLY A 542 27.37 -18.01 12.73
N ASP A 543 27.57 -16.85 13.36
CA ASP A 543 28.66 -16.56 14.29
C ASP A 543 28.22 -16.64 15.76
N GLY A 544 27.08 -17.30 16.05
CA GLY A 544 26.66 -17.64 17.41
C GLY A 544 26.48 -16.47 18.39
N LYS A 545 26.56 -15.22 17.93
CA LYS A 545 26.52 -14.00 18.75
C LYS A 545 25.35 -13.07 18.40
N GLY A 546 24.20 -13.65 18.07
CA GLY A 546 22.91 -12.96 17.95
C GLY A 546 21.95 -13.43 19.03
N GLY A 547 21.54 -12.53 19.93
CA GLY A 547 20.81 -12.87 21.15
C GLY A 547 19.55 -13.73 20.95
N GLY A 548 19.51 -14.88 21.63
CA GLY A 548 18.36 -15.52 22.29
C GLY A 548 17.17 -16.03 21.47
N ALA A 549 16.90 -15.53 20.27
CA ALA A 549 15.65 -15.80 19.55
C ALA A 549 15.80 -16.76 18.35
N ALA A 550 16.78 -17.68 18.40
CA ALA A 550 16.91 -18.75 17.41
C ALA A 550 15.81 -19.83 17.53
N LYS A 551 15.12 -19.90 18.68
CA LYS A 551 13.98 -20.80 18.90
C LYS A 551 12.68 -20.02 18.66
N GLY A 552 11.89 -20.44 17.68
CA GLY A 552 10.57 -19.86 17.42
C GLY A 552 9.68 -19.79 18.67
N ILE A 553 8.95 -18.70 18.81
CA ILE A 553 8.00 -18.46 19.91
C ILE A 553 6.59 -18.70 19.39
N LYS A 554 5.72 -19.30 20.21
CA LYS A 554 4.32 -19.61 19.83
C LYS A 554 3.33 -19.35 20.95
N GLY A 555 2.06 -19.21 20.60
CA GLY A 555 0.96 -19.03 21.55
C GLY A 555 0.86 -17.60 22.08
N LEU A 556 0.47 -17.45 23.35
CA LEU A 556 0.19 -16.15 23.96
C LEU A 556 1.43 -15.25 24.04
N ALA A 557 2.60 -15.82 24.33
CA ALA A 557 3.86 -15.06 24.37
C ALA A 557 4.18 -14.43 23.00
N ALA A 558 4.07 -15.21 21.93
CA ALA A 558 4.25 -14.69 20.57
C ALA A 558 3.20 -13.63 20.21
N TYR A 559 1.96 -13.78 20.69
CA TYR A 559 0.90 -12.80 20.46
C TYR A 559 1.17 -11.46 21.15
N LEU A 560 1.67 -11.47 22.38
CA LEU A 560 2.05 -10.24 23.08
C LEU A 560 3.22 -9.54 22.37
N ILE A 561 4.19 -10.32 21.87
CA ILE A 561 5.29 -9.79 21.05
C ILE A 561 4.76 -9.24 19.73
N TRP A 562 3.84 -9.93 19.06
CA TRP A 562 3.19 -9.47 17.83
C TRP A 562 2.51 -8.12 18.03
N ARG A 563 1.73 -7.94 19.11
CA ARG A 563 1.11 -6.65 19.45
C ARG A 563 2.14 -5.57 19.72
N GLY A 564 3.17 -5.88 20.52
CA GLY A 564 4.24 -4.94 20.84
C GLY A 564 5.04 -4.50 19.60
N ALA A 565 5.39 -5.44 18.73
CA ALA A 565 6.13 -5.19 17.50
C ALA A 565 5.34 -4.26 16.56
N TYR A 566 4.08 -4.58 16.26
CA TYR A 566 3.30 -3.72 15.36
C TYR A 566 2.94 -2.36 15.96
N LEU A 567 2.76 -2.28 17.28
CA LEU A 567 2.58 -1.00 17.97
C LEU A 567 3.84 -0.13 17.85
N THR A 568 5.03 -0.71 18.02
CA THR A 568 6.30 0.05 17.91
C THR A 568 6.59 0.48 16.47
N MET A 569 6.27 -0.36 15.49
CA MET A 569 6.43 -0.11 14.05
C MET A 569 5.42 0.91 13.48
N THR A 570 4.29 1.14 14.14
CA THR A 570 3.31 2.15 13.72
C THR A 570 3.97 3.54 13.63
N LEU A 571 3.81 4.24 12.50
CA LEU A 571 4.63 5.42 12.16
C LEU A 571 4.23 6.71 12.91
N SER A 572 3.09 6.77 13.59
CA SER A 572 2.68 7.96 14.36
C SER A 572 2.26 7.65 15.79
N TRP A 573 2.61 8.59 16.69
CA TRP A 573 2.16 8.59 18.08
C TRP A 573 0.63 8.60 18.21
N ARG A 574 -0.07 9.27 17.29
CA ARG A 574 -1.54 9.27 17.25
C ARG A 574 -2.06 7.85 17.06
N ASN A 575 -1.60 7.15 16.02
CA ASN A 575 -2.08 5.81 15.75
C ASN A 575 -1.61 4.82 16.83
N LYS A 576 -0.40 4.97 17.38
CA LYS A 576 0.05 4.17 18.54
C LYS A 576 -0.91 4.27 19.71
N PHE A 577 -1.33 5.48 20.07
CA PHE A 577 -2.33 5.67 21.13
C PHE A 577 -3.68 5.05 20.74
N LEU A 578 -4.21 5.39 19.56
CA LEU A 578 -5.55 4.95 19.15
C LEU A 578 -5.67 3.44 18.96
N VAL A 579 -4.62 2.76 18.48
CA VAL A 579 -4.57 1.29 18.36
C VAL A 579 -4.73 0.64 19.74
N VAL A 580 -4.01 1.14 20.76
CA VAL A 580 -4.13 0.61 22.12
C VAL A 580 -5.53 0.86 22.69
N VAL A 581 -6.06 2.07 22.52
CA VAL A 581 -7.44 2.39 22.96
C VAL A 581 -8.45 1.44 22.33
N GLN A 582 -8.33 1.15 21.04
CA GLN A 582 -9.26 0.25 20.37
C GLN A 582 -9.11 -1.20 20.76
N TRP A 583 -7.88 -1.69 20.92
CA TRP A 583 -7.67 -3.03 21.44
C TRP A 583 -8.27 -3.22 22.83
N VAL A 584 -8.26 -2.19 23.68
CA VAL A 584 -8.94 -2.19 24.98
C VAL A 584 -10.45 -2.12 24.78
N ALA A 585 -10.95 -1.21 23.94
CA ALA A 585 -12.37 -1.05 23.67
C ALA A 585 -12.99 -2.35 23.14
N VAL A 586 -12.37 -3.01 22.14
CA VAL A 586 -12.83 -4.28 21.58
C VAL A 586 -12.81 -5.39 22.63
N LYS A 587 -11.83 -5.40 23.53
CA LYS A 587 -11.78 -6.39 24.62
C LYS A 587 -12.93 -6.20 25.63
N VAL A 588 -13.37 -4.96 25.86
CA VAL A 588 -14.41 -4.63 26.84
C VAL A 588 -15.81 -4.70 26.24
N PHE A 589 -15.99 -4.19 25.03
CA PHE A 589 -17.30 -3.97 24.40
C PHE A 589 -17.58 -4.89 23.21
N GLY A 590 -16.60 -5.67 22.75
CA GLY A 590 -16.69 -6.39 21.48
C GLY A 590 -16.38 -5.49 20.28
N ARG A 591 -16.44 -6.07 19.08
CA ARG A 591 -16.21 -5.36 17.82
C ARG A 591 -17.49 -4.64 17.36
N ASP A 592 -17.35 -3.47 16.74
CA ASP A 592 -18.50 -2.75 16.18
C ASP A 592 -19.01 -3.39 14.90
N VAL A 593 -20.09 -4.16 14.97
CA VAL A 593 -20.70 -4.87 13.83
C VAL A 593 -21.65 -4.01 12.97
N SER A 594 -21.59 -2.68 13.08
CA SER A 594 -22.36 -1.78 12.24
C SER A 594 -21.96 -1.89 10.76
N ARG A 595 -22.95 -1.83 9.86
CA ARG A 595 -22.76 -1.85 8.39
C ARG A 595 -22.71 -0.43 7.83
N PHE A 596 -21.63 -0.04 7.16
CA PHE A 596 -21.47 1.26 6.49
C PHE A 596 -20.78 1.15 5.12
#